data_AF-A0A7Y8IPP9-F1
#
_entry.id   AF-A0A7Y8IPP9-F1
#
_cell.length_a   1.000
_cell.length_b   1.000
_cell.length_c   1.000
_cell.angle_alpha   90.00
_cell.angle_beta   90.00
_cell.angle_gamma   90.00
#
_symmetry.space_group_name_H-M   'P 1'
#
loop_
_entity.id
_entity.type
_entity.pdbx_description
1 polymer ?
#
loop_
_entity_poly.entity_id
_entity_poly.type
_entity_poly.pdbx_seq_one_letter_code
_entity_poly.pdbx_strand_id
1 'polypeptide(L)'
;MRITGYRPANAWLERQLDQRWTRWLTWCARGGVVAVLALWCYIAPHQAVIRLRYETAKLSAEVERLEREHRTLLLERERLTSVQVLVDQAAALGLVPLPLERVAVLTQEGLLIPAPGATAPQAATEGAK
;
A
#
# COMPACT_ATOMS: atom_id res chain seq x y z
N MET A 1 16.69 51.70 -45.37
CA MET A 1 17.05 50.83 -46.50
C MET A 1 15.88 49.90 -46.77
N ARG A 2 15.03 50.23 -47.76
CA ARG A 2 13.81 49.45 -48.07
C ARG A 2 14.22 48.35 -49.04
N ILE A 3 14.21 47.10 -48.58
CA ILE A 3 14.37 45.95 -49.46
C ILE A 3 13.05 45.85 -50.26
N THR A 4 13.02 46.43 -51.46
CA THR A 4 11.96 46.18 -52.42
C THR A 4 12.12 44.75 -52.90
N GLY A 5 11.32 43.84 -52.33
CA GLY A 5 11.29 42.44 -52.73
C GLY A 5 10.98 42.34 -54.22
N TYR A 6 11.84 41.65 -54.96
CA TYR A 6 11.64 41.33 -56.36
C TYR A 6 10.42 40.41 -56.48
N ARG A 7 9.26 40.95 -56.90
CA ARG A 7 8.09 40.17 -57.27
C ARG A 7 8.03 40.13 -58.81
N PRO A 8 8.29 38.99 -59.45
CA PRO A 8 8.25 38.89 -60.90
C PRO A 8 6.79 39.03 -61.38
N ALA A 9 6.50 39.98 -62.28
CA ALA A 9 5.16 40.18 -62.86
C ALA A 9 4.71 39.07 -63.83
N ASN A 10 5.49 37.98 -63.91
CA ASN A 10 5.32 36.91 -64.87
C ASN A 10 4.71 35.70 -64.15
N ALA A 11 3.45 35.38 -64.48
CA ALA A 11 2.64 34.39 -63.76
C ALA A 11 3.28 32.99 -63.70
N TRP A 12 4.11 32.64 -64.69
CA TRP A 12 4.85 31.38 -64.70
C TRP A 12 5.97 31.33 -63.64
N LEU A 13 6.69 32.44 -63.45
CA LEU A 13 7.73 32.56 -62.42
C LEU A 13 7.15 32.65 -61.00
N GLU A 14 6.02 33.35 -60.81
CA GLU A 14 5.31 33.38 -59.53
C GLU A 14 4.90 31.98 -59.08
N ARG A 15 4.32 31.19 -59.99
CA ARG A 15 3.86 29.82 -59.68
C ARG A 15 5.00 28.88 -59.26
N GLN A 16 6.17 29.00 -59.88
CA GLN A 16 7.33 28.19 -59.49
C GLN A 16 7.92 28.64 -58.15
N LEU A 17 7.94 29.95 -57.88
CA LEU A 17 8.41 30.48 -56.61
C LEU A 17 7.51 30.00 -55.47
N ASP A 18 6.19 30.09 -55.63
CA ASP A 18 5.20 29.64 -54.65
C ASP A 18 5.31 28.14 -54.36
N GLN A 19 5.47 27.30 -55.39
CA GLN A 19 5.67 25.86 -55.21
C GLN A 19 6.96 25.53 -54.47
N ARG A 20 8.05 26.26 -54.74
CA ARG A 20 9.33 26.06 -54.05
C ARG A 20 9.26 26.52 -52.59
N TRP A 21 8.58 27.63 -52.33
CA TRP A 21 8.34 28.16 -50.99
C TRP A 21 7.45 27.25 -50.16
N THR A 22 6.33 26.79 -50.70
CA THR A 22 5.45 25.82 -50.01
C THR A 22 6.16 24.50 -49.76
N ARG A 23 6.96 24.01 -50.72
CA ARG A 23 7.78 22.82 -50.50
C ARG A 23 8.79 23.04 -49.36
N TRP A 24 9.48 24.17 -49.34
CA TRP A 24 10.42 24.49 -48.27
C TRP A 24 9.73 24.58 -46.89
N LEU A 25 8.60 25.29 -46.81
CA LEU A 25 7.80 25.40 -45.58
C LEU A 25 7.31 24.04 -45.08
N THR A 26 6.86 23.17 -45.97
CA THR A 26 6.42 21.81 -45.59
C THR A 26 7.58 20.94 -45.10
N TRP A 27 8.79 21.08 -45.66
CA TRP A 27 9.98 20.43 -45.11
C TRP A 27 10.34 20.95 -43.72
N CYS A 28 10.29 22.26 -43.50
CA CYS A 28 10.52 22.86 -42.18
C CYS A 28 9.47 22.40 -41.17
N ALA A 29 8.19 22.39 -41.54
CA ALA A 29 7.11 21.93 -40.67
C ALA A 29 7.27 20.45 -40.31
N ARG A 30 7.60 19.59 -41.28
CA ARG A 30 7.89 18.17 -41.03
C ARG A 30 9.08 17.99 -40.09
N GLY A 31 10.18 18.73 -40.32
CA GLY A 31 11.34 18.71 -39.43
C GLY A 31 10.98 19.15 -38.00
N GLY A 32 10.17 20.21 -37.87
CA GLY A 32 9.68 20.68 -36.58
C GLY A 32 8.82 19.64 -35.85
N VAL A 33 7.90 18.98 -36.56
CA VAL A 33 7.08 17.91 -35.99
C VAL A 33 7.94 16.75 -35.50
N VAL A 34 8.93 16.33 -36.29
CA VAL A 34 9.86 15.25 -35.90
C VAL A 34 10.66 15.64 -34.66
N ALA A 35 11.15 16.87 -34.58
CA ALA A 35 11.89 17.36 -33.43
C ALA A 35 11.02 17.38 -32.15
N VAL A 36 9.77 17.85 -32.25
CA VAL A 36 8.82 17.86 -31.13
C VAL A 36 8.51 16.43 -30.67
N LEU A 37 8.26 15.51 -31.60
CA LEU A 37 7.99 14.11 -31.27
C LEU A 37 9.19 13.44 -30.60
N ALA A 38 10.40 13.68 -31.10
CA ALA A 38 11.63 13.15 -30.49
C ALA A 38 11.82 13.68 -29.06
N LEU A 39 11.62 14.98 -28.86
CA LEU A 39 11.70 15.60 -27.54
C LEU A 39 10.63 15.05 -26.59
N TRP A 40 9.39 14.90 -27.06
CA TRP A 40 8.29 14.38 -26.27
C TRP A 40 8.50 12.91 -25.87
N CYS A 41 8.96 12.09 -26.82
CA CYS A 41 9.30 10.69 -26.59
C CYS A 41 10.42 10.53 -25.55
N TYR A 42 11.33 11.51 -25.45
CA TYR A 42 12.40 11.51 -24.46
C TYR A 42 11.94 12.01 -23.07
N ILE A 43 11.19 13.11 -23.02
CA ILE A 43 10.81 13.77 -21.75
C ILE A 43 9.69 13.01 -21.02
N ALA A 44 8.68 12.54 -21.75
CA ALA A 44 7.51 11.86 -21.17
C ALA A 44 7.88 10.65 -20.28
N PRO A 45 8.74 9.70 -20.70
CA PRO A 45 9.10 8.57 -19.84
C PRO A 45 9.88 9.01 -18.60
N HIS A 46 10.71 10.06 -18.70
CA HIS A 46 11.48 10.55 -17.57
C HIS A 46 10.58 11.10 -16.47
N GLN A 47 9.52 11.84 -16.83
CA GLN A 47 8.53 12.33 -15.86
C GLN A 47 7.74 11.19 -15.22
N ALA A 48 7.37 10.17 -15.99
CA ALA A 48 6.66 8.99 -15.48
C ALA A 48 7.52 8.22 -14.45
N VAL A 49 8.80 8.03 -14.73
CA VAL A 49 9.73 7.33 -13.82
C VAL A 49 9.89 8.07 -12.49
N ILE A 50 10.05 9.40 -12.52
CA ILE A 50 10.16 10.20 -11.29
C ILE A 50 8.89 10.08 -10.45
N ARG A 51 7.72 10.21 -11.10
CA ARG A 51 6.44 10.07 -10.42
C ARG A 51 6.28 8.69 -9.78
N LEU A 52 6.58 7.63 -10.53
CA LEU A 52 6.52 6.26 -10.02
C LEU A 52 7.45 6.06 -8.82
N ARG A 53 8.67 6.58 -8.88
CA ARG A 53 9.62 6.53 -7.74
C ARG A 53 9.08 7.22 -6.50
N TYR A 54 8.44 8.37 -6.68
CA TYR A 54 7.82 9.08 -5.58
C TYR A 54 6.63 8.30 -5.00
N GLU A 55 5.77 7.76 -5.86
CA GLU A 55 4.64 6.93 -5.45
C GLU A 55 5.12 5.67 -4.71
N THR A 56 6.17 5.00 -5.16
CA THR A 56 6.77 3.86 -4.46
C THR A 56 7.35 4.23 -3.11
N ALA A 57 8.06 5.36 -3.02
CA ALA A 57 8.64 5.82 -1.76
C ALA A 57 7.56 6.21 -0.74
N LYS A 58 6.48 6.83 -1.22
CA LYS A 58 5.31 7.14 -0.40
C LYS A 58 4.65 5.86 0.10
N LEU A 59 4.44 4.88 -0.79
CA LEU A 59 3.85 3.59 -0.41
C LEU A 59 4.70 2.86 0.63
N SER A 60 6.02 2.81 0.43
CA SER A 60 6.92 2.13 1.38
C SER A 60 6.90 2.79 2.75
N ALA A 61 6.84 4.13 2.81
CA ALA A 61 6.73 4.85 4.07
C ALA A 61 5.39 4.58 4.79
N GLU A 62 4.29 4.47 4.04
CA GLU A 62 2.97 4.14 4.59
C GLU A 62 2.96 2.71 5.16
N VAL A 63 3.53 1.75 4.43
CA VAL A 63 3.68 0.35 4.88
C VAL A 63 4.52 0.28 6.16
N GLU A 64 5.66 0.98 6.20
CA GLU A 64 6.51 1.02 7.39
C GLU A 64 5.82 1.66 8.60
N ARG A 65 4.94 2.65 8.37
CA ARG A 65 4.12 3.23 9.45
C ARG A 65 3.12 2.21 9.98
N LEU A 66 2.38 1.54 9.10
CA LEU A 66 1.39 0.54 9.47
C LEU A 66 2.00 -0.66 10.17
N GLU A 67 3.17 -1.13 9.74
CA GLU A 67 3.88 -2.21 10.43
C GLU A 67 4.29 -1.81 11.85
N ARG A 68 4.74 -0.57 12.05
CA ARG A 68 5.06 -0.07 13.39
C ARG A 68 3.82 -0.02 14.28
N GLU A 69 2.72 0.52 13.76
CA GLU A 69 1.43 0.55 14.46
C GLU A 69 0.92 -0.87 14.81
N HIS A 70 1.06 -1.82 13.88
CA HIS A 70 0.68 -3.19 14.12
C HIS A 70 1.51 -3.84 15.23
N ARG A 71 2.83 -3.64 15.21
CA ARG A 71 3.72 -4.13 16.28
C ARG A 71 3.38 -3.52 17.63
N THR A 72 3.09 -2.22 17.69
CA THR A 72 2.68 -1.58 18.95
C THR A 72 1.37 -2.16 19.48
N LEU A 73 0.38 -2.37 18.60
CA LEU A 73 -0.90 -2.96 18.99
C LEU A 73 -0.76 -4.41 19.46
N LEU A 74 0.11 -5.20 18.84
CA LEU A 74 0.40 -6.56 19.30
C LEU A 74 1.04 -6.55 20.70
N LEU A 75 2.00 -5.67 20.94
CA LEU A 75 2.63 -5.53 22.25
C LEU A 75 1.63 -5.04 23.32
N GLU A 76 0.74 -4.11 22.97
CA GLU A 76 -0.34 -3.68 23.86
C GLU A 76 -1.32 -4.81 24.17
N ARG A 77 -1.69 -5.61 23.16
CA ARG A 77 -2.54 -6.78 23.33
C ARG A 77 -1.89 -7.80 24.24
N GLU A 78 -0.63 -8.15 24.01
CA GLU A 78 0.13 -9.08 24.86
C GLU A 78 0.23 -8.56 26.30
N ARG A 79 0.47 -7.26 26.48
CA ARG A 79 0.47 -6.62 27.79
C ARG A 79 -0.88 -6.76 28.49
N LEU A 80 -1.98 -6.43 27.82
CA LEU A 80 -3.34 -6.49 28.39
C LEU A 80 -3.81 -7.92 28.63
N THR A 81 -3.41 -8.87 27.78
CA THR A 81 -3.77 -10.29 27.89
C THR A 81 -2.83 -11.05 28.82
N SER A 82 -1.79 -10.40 29.36
CA SER A 82 -0.88 -11.05 30.28
C SER A 82 -1.63 -11.49 31.54
N VAL A 83 -1.37 -12.72 31.97
CA VAL A 83 -2.03 -13.33 33.13
C VAL A 83 -1.88 -12.46 34.37
N GLN A 84 -0.72 -11.82 34.54
CA GLN A 84 -0.47 -10.93 35.66
C GLN A 84 -1.42 -9.73 35.68
N VAL A 85 -1.62 -9.06 34.54
CA VAL A 85 -2.54 -7.92 34.43
C VAL A 85 -3.98 -8.35 34.65
N LEU A 86 -4.37 -9.54 34.16
CA LEU A 86 -5.70 -10.10 34.41
C LEU A 86 -5.93 -10.43 35.89
N VAL A 87 -4.92 -10.96 36.58
CA VAL A 87 -4.99 -11.24 38.03
C VAL A 87 -5.06 -9.94 38.83
N ASP A 88 -4.28 -8.93 38.48
CA ASP A 88 -4.30 -7.62 39.15
C ASP A 88 -5.65 -6.91 38.93
N GLN A 89 -6.22 -6.97 37.73
CA GLN A 89 -7.55 -6.44 37.42
C GLN A 89 -8.66 -7.23 38.14
N ALA A 90 -8.58 -8.56 38.19
CA ALA A 90 -9.52 -9.39 38.94
C ALA A 90 -9.47 -9.06 40.44
N ALA A 91 -8.27 -8.90 41.01
CA ALA A 91 -8.07 -8.51 42.40
C ALA A 91 -8.66 -7.11 42.68
N ALA A 92 -8.46 -6.14 41.78
CA ALA A 92 -9.04 -4.80 41.90
C ALA A 92 -10.58 -4.80 41.84
N LEU A 93 -11.17 -5.75 41.10
CA LEU A 93 -12.62 -5.96 41.01
C LEU A 93 -13.19 -6.84 42.13
N GLY A 94 -12.35 -7.30 43.07
CA GLY A 94 -12.76 -8.18 44.17
C GLY A 94 -13.10 -9.61 43.72
N LEU A 95 -12.69 -10.00 42.50
CA LEU A 95 -12.89 -11.34 41.96
C LEU A 95 -11.79 -12.27 42.48
N VAL A 96 -12.20 -13.34 43.15
CA VAL A 96 -11.29 -14.39 43.64
C VAL A 96 -11.07 -15.40 42.52
N PRO A 97 -9.82 -15.79 42.19
CA PRO A 97 -9.57 -16.81 41.17
C PRO A 97 -10.19 -18.15 41.61
N LEU A 98 -11.12 -18.67 40.80
CA LEU A 98 -11.69 -20.00 41.04
C LEU A 98 -10.64 -21.07 40.70
N PRO A 99 -10.43 -22.07 41.58
CA PRO A 99 -9.58 -23.20 41.26
C PRO A 99 -10.15 -23.99 40.07
N LEU A 100 -9.27 -24.45 39.18
CA LEU A 100 -9.62 -25.14 37.93
C LEU A 100 -10.52 -26.37 38.14
N GLU A 101 -10.41 -26.99 39.31
CA GLU A 101 -11.23 -28.12 39.78
C GLU A 101 -12.73 -27.80 39.89
N ARG A 102 -13.09 -26.52 40.02
CA ARG A 102 -14.48 -26.04 40.12
C ARG A 102 -15.04 -25.50 38.80
N VAL A 103 -14.25 -25.57 37.71
CA VAL A 103 -14.64 -25.08 36.39
C VAL A 103 -15.13 -26.25 35.55
N ALA A 104 -16.43 -26.27 35.26
CA ALA A 104 -17.04 -27.20 34.32
C ALA A 104 -17.37 -26.48 33.01
N VAL A 105 -16.97 -27.07 31.88
CA VAL A 105 -17.24 -26.56 30.54
C VAL A 105 -18.52 -27.22 30.04
N LEU A 106 -19.44 -26.40 29.54
CA LEU A 106 -20.69 -26.88 28.95
C LEU A 106 -20.43 -27.22 27.47
N THR A 107 -20.57 -28.49 27.10
CA THR A 107 -20.41 -28.94 25.70
C THR A 107 -21.64 -28.57 24.87
N GLN A 108 -21.51 -28.62 23.54
CA GLN A 108 -22.63 -28.37 22.62
C GLN A 108 -23.77 -29.39 22.78
N GLU A 109 -23.51 -30.58 23.34
CA GLU A 109 -24.54 -31.55 23.71
C GLU A 109 -25.22 -31.26 25.06
N GLY A 110 -24.90 -30.14 25.72
CA GLY A 110 -25.49 -29.76 27.01
C GLY A 110 -24.93 -30.51 28.21
N LEU A 111 -23.79 -31.20 28.07
CA LEU A 111 -23.13 -31.92 29.15
C LEU A 111 -22.06 -31.04 29.80
N LEU A 112 -22.02 -31.03 31.13
CA LEU A 112 -20.98 -30.36 31.92
C LEU A 112 -19.81 -31.31 32.09
N ILE A 113 -18.67 -31.00 31.47
CA ILE A 113 -17.42 -31.78 31.60
C ILE A 113 -16.41 -30.95 32.40
N PRO A 114 -15.71 -31.53 33.40
CA PRO A 114 -14.64 -30.82 34.11
C PRO A 114 -13.57 -30.35 33.12
N ALA A 115 -13.08 -29.12 33.30
CA ALA A 115 -12.11 -28.52 32.38
C ALA A 115 -10.86 -29.40 32.20
N PRO A 116 -10.35 -29.59 30.96
CA PRO A 116 -9.20 -30.45 30.71
C PRO A 116 -7.96 -29.88 31.40
N GLY A 117 -7.53 -30.54 32.48
CA GLY A 117 -6.51 -30.06 33.42
C GLY A 117 -6.88 -30.21 34.89
N ALA A 118 -8.16 -30.44 35.21
CA ALA A 118 -8.58 -30.91 36.52
C ALA A 118 -8.17 -32.40 36.66
N THR A 119 -7.00 -32.67 37.23
CA THR A 119 -6.66 -34.02 37.70
C THR A 119 -7.75 -34.48 38.64
N ALA A 120 -8.57 -35.44 38.21
CA ALA A 120 -9.53 -36.09 39.09
C ALA A 120 -8.75 -36.68 40.28
N PRO A 121 -9.15 -36.43 41.54
CA PRO A 121 -8.60 -37.20 42.64
C PRO A 121 -8.94 -38.66 42.38
N GLN A 122 -7.89 -39.46 42.14
CA GLN A 122 -7.98 -40.91 42.14
C GLN A 122 -8.63 -41.31 43.46
N ALA A 123 -9.90 -41.73 43.41
CA ALA A 123 -10.52 -42.45 44.51
C ALA A 123 -9.76 -43.78 44.63
N ALA A 124 -8.75 -43.76 45.48
CA ALA A 124 -7.97 -44.91 45.87
C ALA A 124 -8.93 -45.99 46.39
N THR A 125 -8.93 -47.10 45.67
CA THR A 125 -9.28 -48.42 46.18
C THR A 125 -8.40 -48.77 47.38
N GLU A 126 -9.01 -48.90 48.56
CA GLU A 126 -8.56 -49.71 49.71
C GLU A 126 -9.79 -49.80 50.64
N GLY A 127 -10.42 -50.94 50.94
CA GLY A 127 -9.92 -52.30 50.99
C GLY A 127 -9.39 -52.63 52.38
N ALA A 128 -10.29 -53.16 53.24
CA ALA A 128 -9.99 -53.99 54.42
C ALA A 128 -9.30 -53.37 55.64
N LYS A 129 -10.06 -53.17 56.73
CA LYS A 129 -9.99 -54.04 57.92
C LYS A 129 -11.18 -53.85 58.85
#